data_AF-A0A937VEY2-F1
#
_entry.id   AF-A0A937VEY2-F1
#
_cell.length_a   1.000
_cell.length_b   1.000
_cell.length_c   1.000
_cell.angle_alpha   90.00
_cell.angle_beta   90.00
_cell.angle_gamma   90.00
#
_symmetry.space_group_name_H-M   'P 1'
#
loop_
_entity.id
_entity.type
_entity.pdbx_description
1 polymer ?
#
loop_
_entity_poly.entity_id
_entity_poly.type
_entity_poly.pdbx_seq_one_letter_code
_entity_poly.pdbx_strand_id
1 'polypeptide(L)'
;MTAQTKGEVFELTIAPIPPDTVASVKDELLRYIEETLQEKGLEELLAEGQIQVEIEKPFPTDQVVIVGVTLLSAMALETYKEIILPELKKRFKVWQKRHRKGRAKK
;
A
#
# COMPACT_ATOMS: atom_id res chain seq x y z
N MET A 1 -7.12 16.36 23.82
CA MET A 1 -6.48 16.91 22.61
C MET A 1 -6.04 15.73 21.74
N THR A 2 -6.93 15.22 20.88
CA THR A 2 -6.57 14.13 19.96
C THR A 2 -6.00 14.75 18.71
N ALA A 3 -4.68 14.74 18.58
CA ALA A 3 -4.02 15.06 17.33
C ALA A 3 -4.56 14.08 16.29
N GLN A 4 -5.42 14.57 15.39
CA GLN A 4 -5.76 13.85 14.17
C GLN A 4 -4.47 13.76 13.37
N THR A 5 -3.73 12.67 13.53
CA THR A 5 -2.66 12.29 12.63
C THR A 5 -3.33 12.17 11.26
N LYS A 6 -3.17 13.21 10.43
CA LYS A 6 -3.69 13.24 9.07
C LYS A 6 -2.93 12.21 8.26
N GLY A 7 -3.34 10.95 8.38
CA GLY A 7 -2.75 9.87 7.60
C GLY A 7 -2.95 10.12 6.12
N GLU A 8 -1.89 10.00 5.33
CA GLU A 8 -2.00 10.03 3.87
C GLU A 8 -2.47 8.65 3.40
N VAL A 9 -3.46 8.63 2.51
CA VAL A 9 -3.98 7.39 1.92
C VAL A 9 -3.59 7.36 0.44
N PHE A 10 -2.99 6.26 0.01
CA PHE A 10 -2.65 6.01 -1.38
C PHE A 10 -3.40 4.79 -1.87
N GLU A 11 -4.10 4.92 -2.99
CA GLU A 11 -4.74 3.79 -3.65
C GLU A 11 -3.86 3.36 -4.82
N LEU A 12 -3.47 2.09 -4.84
CA LEU A 12 -2.71 1.48 -5.91
C LEU A 12 -3.59 0.44 -6.60
N THR A 13 -3.76 0.57 -7.91
CA THR A 13 -4.38 -0.48 -8.72
C THR A 13 -3.30 -1.36 -9.30
N ILE A 14 -3.35 -2.66 -9.00
CA ILE A 14 -2.36 -3.65 -9.42
C ILE A 14 -3.07 -4.73 -10.22
N ALA A 15 -2.61 -4.96 -11.44
CA ALA A 15 -3.08 -6.09 -12.24
C ALA A 15 -2.36 -7.38 -11.78
N PRO A 16 -3.09 -8.48 -11.51
CA PRO A 16 -2.50 -9.79 -11.27
C PRO A 16 -1.80 -10.22 -12.54
N ILE A 17 -0.60 -10.78 -12.38
CA ILE A 17 0.14 -11.40 -13.46
C ILE A 17 -0.43 -12.82 -13.59
N PRO A 18 -0.95 -13.25 -14.74
CA PRO A 18 -1.47 -14.61 -14.89
C PRO A 18 -0.38 -15.65 -14.60
N PRO A 19 -0.69 -16.78 -13.92
CA PRO A 19 -2.01 -17.33 -13.61
C PRO A 19 -2.59 -16.92 -12.24
N ASP A 20 -2.06 -15.88 -11.59
CA ASP A 20 -2.31 -15.64 -10.17
C ASP A 20 -3.72 -15.16 -9.82
N THR A 21 -4.19 -15.59 -8.64
CA THR A 21 -5.45 -15.15 -8.05
C THR A 21 -5.26 -13.90 -7.21
N VAL A 22 -6.32 -13.16 -6.94
CA VAL A 22 -6.27 -11.98 -6.05
C VAL A 22 -5.76 -12.30 -4.65
N ALA A 23 -6.09 -13.49 -4.11
CA ALA A 23 -5.56 -13.91 -2.82
C ALA A 23 -4.05 -14.14 -2.87
N SER A 24 -3.56 -14.78 -3.94
CA SER A 24 -2.13 -14.98 -4.17
C SER A 24 -1.37 -13.65 -4.31
N VAL A 25 -1.92 -12.72 -5.10
CA VAL A 25 -1.32 -11.37 -5.27
C VAL A 25 -1.34 -10.59 -3.96
N LYS A 26 -2.38 -10.73 -3.14
CA LYS A 26 -2.43 -10.13 -1.81
C LYS A 26 -1.30 -10.62 -0.92
N ASP A 27 -1.17 -11.94 -0.81
CA ASP A 27 -0.14 -12.57 0.03
C ASP A 27 1.26 -12.22 -0.46
N GLU A 28 1.48 -12.29 -1.77
CA GLU A 28 2.76 -11.92 -2.39
C GLU A 28 3.10 -10.45 -2.16
N LEU A 29 2.13 -9.55 -2.28
CA LEU A 29 2.37 -8.12 -2.13
C LEU A 29 2.67 -7.73 -0.68
N LEU A 30 1.93 -8.29 0.29
CA LEU A 30 2.21 -8.07 1.71
C LEU A 30 3.60 -8.59 2.05
N ARG A 31 3.91 -9.82 1.64
CA ARG A 31 5.22 -10.43 1.83
C ARG A 31 6.33 -9.59 1.22
N TYR A 32 6.14 -9.11 0.00
CA TYR A 32 7.14 -8.30 -0.69
C TYR A 32 7.41 -6.97 0.01
N ILE A 33 6.37 -6.31 0.54
CA ILE A 33 6.51 -5.08 1.33
C ILE A 33 7.25 -5.38 2.65
N GLU A 34 6.89 -6.45 3.35
CA GLU A 34 7.55 -6.88 4.58
C GLU A 34 9.04 -7.17 4.33
N GLU A 35 9.36 -7.97 3.31
CA GLU A 35 10.74 -8.29 2.92
C GLU A 35 11.52 -7.02 2.56
N THR A 36 10.93 -6.13 1.75
CA THR A 36 11.56 -4.87 1.36
C THR A 36 11.88 -3.99 2.57
N LEU A 37 10.98 -3.92 3.55
CA LEU A 37 11.21 -3.13 4.77
C LEU A 37 12.24 -3.79 5.68
N GLN A 38 12.20 -5.11 5.81
CA GLN A 38 13.17 -5.87 6.61
C GLN A 38 14.59 -5.75 6.04
N GLU A 39 14.76 -5.82 4.71
CA GLU A 39 16.06 -5.60 4.05
C GLU A 39 16.61 -4.18 4.27
N LYS A 40 15.73 -3.22 4.56
CA LYS A 40 16.08 -1.82 4.83
C LYS A 40 16.16 -1.47 6.31
N GLY A 41 15.85 -2.41 7.21
CA GLY A 41 15.80 -2.17 8.66
C GLY A 41 14.67 -1.22 9.08
N LEU A 42 13.54 -1.26 8.38
CA LEU A 42 12.38 -0.39 8.57
C LEU A 42 11.11 -1.18 8.92
N GLU A 43 11.25 -2.43 9.37
CA GLU A 43 10.15 -3.31 9.75
C GLU A 43 9.29 -2.74 10.90
N GLU A 44 9.90 -1.90 11.75
CA GLU A 44 9.20 -1.21 12.85
C GLU A 44 8.04 -0.35 12.34
N LEU A 45 8.13 0.20 11.12
CA LEU A 45 7.04 1.00 10.54
C LEU A 45 5.76 0.18 10.30
N LEU A 46 5.87 -1.12 10.00
CA LEU A 46 4.73 -2.02 9.96
C LEU A 46 4.31 -2.46 11.37
N ALA A 47 5.27 -2.83 12.22
CA ALA A 47 5.01 -3.32 13.57
C ALA A 47 4.31 -2.28 14.46
N GLU A 48 4.70 -1.01 14.35
CA GLU A 48 4.08 0.12 15.04
C GLU A 48 2.78 0.61 14.37
N GLY A 49 2.38 -0.01 13.25
CA GLY A 49 1.20 0.38 12.49
C GLY A 49 1.30 1.76 11.84
N GLN A 50 2.52 2.27 11.63
CA GLN A 50 2.79 3.53 10.92
C GLN A 50 2.48 3.41 9.42
N ILE A 51 2.64 2.21 8.87
CA ILE A 51 2.20 1.82 7.53
C ILE A 51 1.12 0.76 7.70
N GLN A 52 -0.06 1.01 7.14
CA GLN A 52 -1.16 0.05 7.12
C GLN A 52 -1.51 -0.22 5.67
N VAL A 53 -1.61 -1.49 5.30
CA VAL A 53 -1.91 -1.93 3.94
C VAL A 53 -3.24 -2.68 3.96
N GLU A 54 -4.22 -2.13 3.25
CA GLU A 54 -5.54 -2.71 3.04
C GLU A 54 -5.64 -3.12 1.57
N ILE A 55 -6.18 -4.29 1.29
CA ILE A 55 -6.29 -4.81 -0.08
C ILE A 55 -7.74 -5.19 -0.34
N GLU A 56 -8.32 -4.52 -1.33
CA GLU A 56 -9.70 -4.68 -1.75
C GLU A 56 -9.76 -5.18 -3.18
N LYS A 57 -10.67 -6.13 -3.44
CA LYS A 57 -10.98 -6.54 -4.80
C LYS A 57 -12.18 -5.72 -5.28
N PRO A 58 -12.02 -4.84 -6.28
CA PRO A 58 -13.12 -3.97 -6.72
C PRO A 58 -14.31 -4.79 -7.23
N PHE A 59 -14.06 -5.87 -7.97
CA PHE A 59 -15.08 -6.79 -8.46
C PHE A 59 -14.58 -8.24 -8.49
N PRO A 60 -15.42 -9.26 -8.22
CA PRO A 60 -15.01 -10.66 -8.17
C PRO A 60 -14.47 -11.19 -9.51
N THR A 61 -14.86 -10.60 -10.63
CA THR A 61 -14.42 -10.94 -11.99
C THR A 61 -13.18 -10.16 -12.45
N ASP A 62 -12.81 -9.10 -11.72
CA ASP A 62 -11.69 -8.27 -12.13
C ASP A 62 -10.35 -8.95 -11.86
N GLN A 63 -9.50 -8.85 -12.87
CA GLN A 63 -8.06 -9.07 -12.78
C GLN A 63 -7.39 -7.76 -12.37
N VAL A 64 -7.86 -7.12 -11.30
CA VAL A 64 -7.16 -6.01 -10.66
C VAL A 64 -7.45 -6.06 -9.16
N VAL A 65 -6.46 -5.65 -8.36
CA VAL A 65 -6.60 -5.42 -6.92
C VAL A 65 -6.35 -3.95 -6.62
N ILE A 66 -7.10 -3.41 -5.68
CA ILE A 66 -6.87 -2.07 -5.14
C ILE A 66 -6.17 -2.25 -3.79
N VAL A 67 -5.01 -1.62 -3.65
CA VAL A 67 -4.25 -1.59 -2.41
C VAL A 67 -4.35 -0.19 -1.83
N GLY A 68 -5.05 -0.06 -0.72
CA GLY A 68 -5.06 1.13 0.11
C GLY A 68 -3.87 1.10 1.06
N VAL A 69 -3.00 2.10 0.97
CA VAL A 69 -1.87 2.27 1.90
C VAL A 69 -2.13 3.50 2.74
N THR A 70 -2.29 3.32 4.05
CA THR A 70 -2.43 4.38 5.04
C THR A 70 -1.11 4.62 5.74
N LEU A 71 -0.62 5.87 5.71
CA LEU A 71 0.67 6.26 6.25
C LEU A 71 0.45 7.28 7.38
N LEU A 72 0.82 6.91 8.60
CA LEU A 72 0.52 7.68 9.82
C LEU A 72 1.66 8.58 10.29
N SER A 73 2.87 8.47 9.73
CA SER A 73 4.00 9.36 10.01
C SER A 73 4.65 9.91 8.75
N ALA A 74 5.42 10.99 8.93
CA ALA A 74 6.27 11.53 7.87
C ALA A 74 7.32 10.51 7.41
N MET A 75 7.86 9.71 8.33
CA MET A 75 8.80 8.64 8.02
C MET A 75 8.15 7.55 7.18
N ALA A 76 6.96 7.07 7.56
CA ALA A 76 6.17 6.13 6.76
C ALA A 76 5.88 6.65 5.34
N LEU A 77 5.57 7.94 5.22
CA LEU A 77 5.36 8.60 3.92
C LEU A 77 6.61 8.61 3.04
N GLU A 78 7.76 8.91 3.62
CA GLU A 78 9.05 8.96 2.92
C GLU A 78 9.47 7.56 2.48
N THR A 79 9.44 6.59 3.40
CA THR A 79 9.69 5.17 3.13
C THR A 79 8.79 4.63 2.01
N TYR A 80 7.48 4.96 2.06
CA TYR A 80 6.58 4.53 1.01
C TYR A 80 6.96 5.08 -0.36
N LYS A 81 7.32 6.36 -0.45
CA LYS A 81 7.64 7.01 -1.73
C LYS A 81 9.00 6.59 -2.28
N GLU A 82 10.00 6.45 -1.42
CA GLU A 82 11.39 6.21 -1.83
C GLU A 82 11.73 4.74 -1.95
N ILE A 83 11.02 3.87 -1.23
CA ILE A 83 11.35 2.44 -1.13
C ILE A 83 10.19 1.59 -1.66
N ILE A 84 9.03 1.61 -1.00
CA ILE A 84 7.94 0.66 -1.31
C ILE A 84 7.40 0.88 -2.72
N LEU A 85 7.03 2.11 -3.07
CA LEU A 85 6.44 2.45 -4.36
C LEU A 85 7.34 2.12 -5.57
N PRO A 86 8.63 2.50 -5.60
CA PRO A 86 9.50 2.12 -6.72
C PRO A 86 9.71 0.62 -6.81
N GLU A 87 9.84 -0.10 -5.69
CA GLU A 87 9.96 -1.56 -5.69
C GLU A 87 8.69 -2.24 -6.22
N LEU A 88 7.50 -1.79 -5.78
CA LEU A 88 6.22 -2.29 -6.31
C LEU A 88 6.07 -2.03 -7.81
N LYS A 89 6.52 -0.87 -8.30
CA LYS A 89 6.49 -0.55 -9.74
C LYS A 89 7.46 -1.38 -10.58
N LYS A 90 8.56 -1.87 -10.00
CA LYS A 90 9.49 -2.78 -10.69
C LYS A 90 8.88 -4.17 -10.85
N ARG A 91 8.19 -4.65 -9.82
CA ARG A 91 7.64 -6.01 -9.79
C ARG A 91 6.27 -6.11 -10.43
N PHE A 92 5.42 -5.09 -10.27
CA PHE A 92 4.02 -5.12 -10.69
C PHE A 92 3.66 -3.93 -11.59
N LYS A 93 2.64 -4.12 -12.43
CA LYS A 93 2.03 -3.02 -13.19
C LYS A 93 1.11 -2.23 -12.27
N VAL A 94 1.68 -1.21 -11.63
CA VAL A 94 1.01 -0.37 -10.63
C VAL A 94 0.51 0.94 -11.24
N TRP A 95 -0.77 1.24 -11.06
CA TRP A 95 -1.32 2.59 -11.25
C TRP A 95 -1.63 3.22 -9.90
N GLN A 96 -0.99 4.35 -9.61
CA GLN A 96 -1.19 5.06 -8.34
C GLN A 96 -2.21 6.19 -8.50
N LYS A 97 -3.19 6.22 -7.61
CA LYS A 97 -4.13 7.33 -7.44
C LYS A 97 -3.97 7.88 -6.03
N ARG A 98 -3.47 9.11 -5.90
CA ARG A 98 -3.30 9.77 -4.60
C ARG A 98 -4.64 10.37 -4.17
N HIS A 99 -5.23 9.85 -3.11
CA HIS A 99 -6.40 10.45 -2.48
C HIS A 99 -5.96 11.20 -1.22
N ARG A 100 -5.96 12.52 -1.27
CA ARG A 100 -5.82 13.31 -0.04
C ARG A 100 -7.10 13.09 0.76
N LYS A 101 -7.02 12.50 1.96
CA LYS A 101 -8.13 12.48 2.94
C LYS A 101 -8.45 13.93 3.32
N GLY A 102 -9.26 14.58 2.48
CA GLY A 102 -9.51 16.00 2.46
C GLY A 102 -10.97 16.24 2.16
N ARG A 103 -11.78 16.17 3.22
CA ARG A 103 -13.22 16.41 3.24
C ARG A 103 -14.01 15.50 2.30
N ALA A 104 -14.67 14.50 2.88
CA ALA A 104 -16.02 14.17 2.44
C ALA A 104 -16.81 15.49 2.42
N LYS A 105 -17.03 16.05 1.23
CA LYS A 105 -18.15 16.96 1.04
C LYS A 105 -19.37 16.07 0.94
N LYS A 106 -20.24 16.27 1.94
CA LYS A 106 -21.69 16.02 1.97
C LYS A 106 -22.32 15.77 0.61
#